data_AF-A0A928M4A1-F1
#
_entry.id   AF-A0A928M4A1-F1
#
_cell.length_a   1.000
_cell.length_b   1.000
_cell.length_c   1.000
_cell.angle_alpha   90.00
_cell.angle_beta   90.00
_cell.angle_gamma   90.00
#
_symmetry.space_group_name_H-M   'P 1'
#
loop_
_entity.id
_entity.type
_entity.pdbx_description
1 polymer ?
#
loop_
_entity_poly.entity_id
_entity_poly.type
_entity_poly.pdbx_seq_one_letter_code
_entity_poly.pdbx_strand_id
1 'polypeptide(L)' 'MSEAMGTKEASELWGYSQATISEWCRNGMIEGADQDRKGSPWHIPKNAQCPKPIKERNK' A
#
# COMPACT_ATOMS: atom_id res chain seq x y z
N MET A 1 13.42 -3.53 13.70
CA MET A 1 12.74 -2.29 13.32
C MET A 1 11.65 -2.66 12.35
N SER A 2 10.40 -2.60 12.78
CA SER A 2 9.26 -3.04 11.96
C SER A 2 8.85 -1.89 11.05
N GLU A 3 9.50 -1.77 9.90
CA GLU A 3 9.23 -0.69 8.95
C GLU A 3 8.00 -1.03 8.10
N ALA A 4 6.83 -1.06 8.75
CA ALA A 4 5.55 -1.03 8.04
C ALA A 4 5.25 0.43 7.65
N MET A 5 5.05 0.67 6.36
CA MET A 5 4.62 1.93 5.80
C MET A 5 3.09 2.02 5.74
N GLY A 6 2.56 3.24 5.85
CA GLY A 6 1.13 3.49 5.70
C GLY A 6 0.66 3.48 4.23
N THR A 7 -0.65 3.45 4.00
CA THR A 7 -1.25 3.68 2.67
C THR A 7 -0.80 4.99 2.03
N LYS A 8 -0.52 6.03 2.83
CA LYS A 8 -0.03 7.31 2.35
C LYS A 8 1.40 7.20 1.79
N GLU A 9 2.30 6.59 2.54
CA GLU A 9 3.68 6.38 2.07
C GLU A 9 3.71 5.46 0.85
N ALA A 10 2.94 4.37 0.86
CA ALA A 10 2.81 3.48 -0.30
C ALA A 10 2.23 4.21 -1.53
N SER A 11 1.35 5.20 -1.32
CA SER A 11 0.78 6.05 -2.37
C SER A 11 1.85 6.91 -3.04
N GLU A 12 2.76 7.46 -2.26
CA GLU A 12 3.90 8.24 -2.76
C GLU A 12 4.95 7.35 -3.43
N LEU A 13 5.23 6.18 -2.83
CA LEU A 13 6.23 5.24 -3.35
C LEU A 13 5.81 4.59 -4.68
N TRP A 14 4.53 4.21 -4.79
CA TRP A 14 4.00 3.53 -5.97
C TRP A 14 3.29 4.47 -6.95
N GLY A 15 3.09 5.74 -6.60
CA GLY A 15 2.41 6.72 -7.44
C GLY A 15 0.90 6.49 -7.62
N TYR A 16 0.30 5.63 -6.79
CA TYR A 16 -1.14 5.33 -6.81
C TYR A 16 -1.90 6.10 -5.75
N SER A 17 -3.22 6.24 -5.89
CA SER A 17 -4.04 6.86 -4.84
C SER A 17 -4.14 5.97 -3.60
N GLN A 18 -4.26 6.56 -2.41
CA GLN A 18 -4.50 5.82 -1.17
C GLN A 18 -5.76 4.92 -1.24
N ALA A 19 -6.79 5.35 -1.97
CA ALA A 19 -8.00 4.57 -2.19
C ALA A 19 -7.72 3.29 -2.98
N THR A 20 -6.95 3.38 -4.07
CA THR A 20 -6.49 2.24 -4.86
C THR A 20 -5.68 1.26 -4.01
N ILE A 21 -4.75 1.78 -3.19
CA ILE A 21 -3.93 0.93 -2.32
C ILE A 21 -4.80 0.25 -1.25
N SER A 22 -5.75 0.97 -0.66
CA SER A 22 -6.70 0.40 0.30
C SER A 22 -7.56 -0.70 -0.33
N GLU A 23 -7.95 -0.54 -1.59
CA GLU A 23 -8.67 -1.58 -2.33
C GLU A 23 -7.79 -2.83 -2.55
N TRP A 24 -6.52 -2.65 -2.92
CA TRP A 24 -5.58 -3.76 -3.07
C TRP A 24 -5.31 -4.50 -1.77
N CYS A 25 -5.18 -3.77 -0.66
CA CYS A 25 -5.01 -4.39 0.64
C CYS A 25 -6.27 -5.20 1.03
N ARG A 26 -7.48 -4.66 0.77
CA ARG A 26 -8.74 -5.40 1.00
C ARG A 26 -8.88 -6.63 0.12
N ASN A 27 -8.42 -6.55 -1.13
CA ASN A 27 -8.47 -7.66 -2.06
C ASN A 27 -7.35 -8.69 -1.83
N GLY A 28 -6.48 -8.50 -0.83
CA GLY A 28 -5.36 -9.40 -0.56
C GLY A 28 -4.30 -9.41 -1.66
N MET A 29 -4.21 -8.33 -2.44
CA MET A 29 -3.22 -8.22 -3.52
C MET A 29 -1.83 -7.84 -2.99
N ILE A 30 -1.74 -7.21 -1.82
CA ILE A 30 -0.49 -6.81 -1.20
C ILE A 30 -0.18 -7.79 -0.07
N GLU A 31 0.81 -8.66 -0.28
CA GLU A 31 1.22 -9.63 0.73
C GLU A 31 1.78 -8.95 1.98
N GLY A 32 1.21 -9.29 3.13
CA GLY A 32 1.58 -8.74 4.43
C GLY A 32 0.94 -7.39 4.76
N ALA A 33 0.09 -6.83 3.89
CA ALA A 33 -0.72 -5.66 4.24
C ALA A 33 -1.83 -6.05 5.21
N ASP A 34 -1.82 -5.47 6.40
CA ASP A 34 -2.82 -5.71 7.43
C ASP A 34 -3.47 -4.40 7.88
N GLN A 35 -4.73 -4.45 8.29
CA GLN A 35 -5.42 -3.31 8.87
C GLN A 35 -6.05 -3.76 10.18
N ASP A 36 -5.67 -3.08 11.26
CA ASP A 36 -6.11 -3.38 12.62
C ASP A 36 -7.64 -3.31 12.74
N ARG A 37 -8.27 -2.27 12.16
CA ARG A 37 -9.73 -2.04 12.16
C ARG A 37 -10.20 -1.24 10.96
N LYS A 38 -11.47 -1.37 10.59
CA LYS A 38 -12.10 -0.55 9.55
C LYS A 38 -12.06 0.93 9.96
N GLY A 39 -11.21 1.72 9.31
CA GLY A 39 -10.96 3.14 9.63
C GLY A 39 -9.59 3.41 10.26
N SER A 40 -8.84 2.38 10.66
CA SER A 40 -7.44 2.48 11.06
C SER A 40 -6.52 2.60 9.84
N PRO A 41 -5.30 3.14 9.97
CA PRO A 41 -4.31 3.09 8.91
C PRO A 41 -3.97 1.63 8.54
N TRP A 42 -3.64 1.40 7.27
CA TRP A 42 -3.09 0.12 6.82
C TRP A 42 -1.62 0.03 7.18
N HIS A 43 -1.19 -1.15 7.60
CA HIS A 43 0.19 -1.53 7.87
C HIS A 43 0.70 -2.33 6.67
N ILE A 44 1.38 -1.66 5.76
CA ILE A 44 1.94 -2.27 4.56
C ILE A 44 3.44 -2.49 4.79
N PRO A 45 4.00 -3.68 4.63
CA PRO A 45 5.43 -3.89 4.74
C PRO A 45 6.16 -3.06 3.67
N LYS A 46 7.26 -2.36 3.99
CA LYS A 46 8.08 -1.68 2.95
C LYS A 46 8.64 -2.65 1.90
N ASN A 47 8.81 -3.92 2.28
CA ASN A 47 9.21 -5.01 1.39
C ASN A 47 8.03 -5.58 0.57
N ALA A 48 6.81 -5.08 0.75
CA ALA A 48 5.66 -5.57 0.00
C ALA A 48 5.83 -5.24 -1.49
N GLN A 49 5.71 -6.27 -2.33
CA GLN A 49 5.72 -6.12 -3.78
C GLN A 49 4.41 -5.47 -4.22
N CYS A 50 4.54 -4.45 -5.07
CA CYS A 50 3.38 -3.77 -5.62
C CYS A 50 2.68 -4.73 -6.61
N PRO A 51 1.37 -5.01 -6.46
CA PRO A 51 0.68 -5.98 -7.32
C PRO A 51 0.45 -5.47 -8.75
N LYS A 52 0.70 -4.19 -8.99
CA LYS A 52 0.58 -3.55 -10.30
C LYS A 52 1.91 -2.88 -10.66
N PRO A 53 2.23 -2.78 -11.97
CA PRO A 53 3.42 -2.06 -12.42
C PRO A 53 3.31 -0.61 -11.95
N ILE A 54 4.22 -0.18 -11.09
CA ILE A 54 4.32 1.19 -10.56
C ILE A 54 4.14 2.14 -11.74
N LYS A 55 3.09 2.97 -11.70
CA LYS A 55 2.94 4.01 -12.71
C LYS A 55 4.00 5.05 -12.42
N GLU A 56 5.18 4.89 -13.03
CA GLU A 56 6.07 6.03 -13.25
C GLU A 56 5.21 7.07 -13.95
N ARG A 57 4.89 8.14 -13.22
CA ARG A 57 4.20 9.28 -13.78
C ARG A 57 5.18 9.87 -14.80
N ASN A 58 5.02 9.46 -16.05
CA ASN A 58 5.87 9.89 -17.16
C ASN A 58 5.89 11.42 -17.15
N LYS A 59 7.12 11.94 -17.09
CA LYS A 59 7.50 13.32 -16.75
C LYS A 59 6.93 14.37 -17.69
#